data_AF-A0A837NEA0-F1
#
_entry.id   AF-A0A837NEA0-F1
#
_cell.length_a   1.000
_cell.length_b   1.000
_cell.length_c   1.000
_cell.angle_alpha   90.00
_cell.angle_beta   90.00
_cell.angle_gamma   90.00
#
_symmetry.space_group_name_H-M   'P 1'
#
loop_
_entity.id
_entity.type
_entity.pdbx_description
1 polymer ?
#
loop_
_entity_poly.entity_id
_entity_poly.type
_entity_poly.pdbx_seq_one_letter_code
_entity_poly.pdbx_strand_id
1 'polypeptide(L)' 'MTKTNFDMDAALKQLREGKDLTGKDGILTPLIKQLTEAAMQAELEEHLSDKEQSNRKNGSTSKTVKSP' A
#
# COMPACT_ATOMS: atom_id res chain seq x y z
N MET A 1 5.86 11.96 -7.36
CA MET A 1 4.68 11.57 -6.57
C MET A 1 4.07 10.35 -7.23
N THR A 2 4.26 9.15 -6.68
CA THR A 2 3.58 7.95 -7.18
C THR A 2 2.14 8.01 -6.72
N LYS A 3 1.24 8.38 -7.63
CA LYS A 3 -0.21 8.33 -7.38
C LYS A 3 -0.58 6.87 -7.13
N THR A 4 -0.97 6.54 -5.90
CA THR A 4 -1.46 5.20 -5.56
C THR A 4 -2.73 4.95 -6.36
N ASN A 5 -2.64 4.11 -7.39
CA ASN A 5 -3.77 3.80 -8.24
C ASN A 5 -4.36 2.45 -7.79
N PHE A 6 -5.52 2.51 -7.14
CA PHE A 6 -6.23 1.31 -6.73
C PHE A 6 -6.89 0.69 -7.96
N ASP A 7 -6.52 -0.55 -8.29
CA ASP A 7 -7.08 -1.26 -9.44
C ASP A 7 -8.43 -1.88 -9.08
N MET A 8 -9.45 -1.03 -9.02
CA MET A 8 -10.81 -1.43 -8.65
C MET A 8 -11.45 -2.30 -9.72
N ASP A 9 -11.11 -2.11 -10.99
CA ASP A 9 -11.65 -2.90 -12.09
C ASP A 9 -11.16 -4.36 -12.02
N ALA A 10 -9.87 -4.57 -11.73
CA ALA A 10 -9.33 -5.90 -11.49
C ALA A 10 -9.95 -6.56 -10.26
N ALA A 11 -10.11 -5.82 -9.16
CA ALA A 11 -10.75 -6.33 -7.94
C ALA A 11 -12.22 -6.74 -8.20
N LEU A 12 -12.97 -5.92 -8.93
CA LEU A 12 -14.36 -6.21 -9.33
C LEU A 12 -14.44 -7.44 -10.23
N LYS A 13 -13.51 -7.59 -11.17
CA LYS A 13 -13.45 -8.78 -12.04
C LYS A 13 -13.20 -10.05 -11.23
N GLN A 14 -12.24 -10.03 -10.32
CA GLN A 14 -11.93 -11.18 -9.47
C GLN A 14 -13.07 -11.53 -8.50
N LEU A 15 -13.78 -10.51 -8.01
CA LEU A 15 -14.99 -10.70 -7.20
C LEU A 15 -16.09 -11.41 -8.01
N ARG A 16 -16.29 -11.02 -9.27
CA ARG A 16 -17.24 -11.69 -10.18
C ARG A 16 -16.84 -13.12 -10.53
N GLU A 17 -15.53 -13.38 -10.60
CA GLU A 17 -14.97 -14.72 -10.82
C GLU A 17 -15.06 -15.61 -9.56
N GLY A 18 -15.47 -15.06 -8.41
CA GLY A 18 -15.65 -15.82 -7.17
C GLY A 18 -14.34 -16.14 -6.46
N LYS A 19 -13.26 -15.37 -6.68
CA LYS A 19 -12.03 -15.51 -5.90
C LYS A 19 -12.29 -15.18 -4.43
N ASP A 20 -11.50 -15.81 -3.57
CA ASP A 20 -11.51 -15.53 -2.14
C ASP A 20 -11.16 -14.06 -1.86
N LEU A 21 -11.83 -13.47 -0.86
CA LEU A 21 -11.56 -12.09 -0.44
C LEU A 21 -10.21 -11.97 0.29
N THR A 22 -9.83 -13.01 1.03
CA THR A 22 -8.66 -13.05 1.92
C THR A 22 -7.66 -14.14 1.49
N GLY A 23 -6.53 -14.23 2.19
CA GLY A 23 -5.47 -15.18 1.86
C GLY A 23 -4.43 -14.62 0.89
N LYS A 24 -3.42 -15.44 0.55
CA LYS A 24 -2.25 -15.00 -0.22
C LYS A 24 -2.61 -14.37 -1.56
N ASP A 25 -3.58 -14.95 -2.26
CA ASP A 25 -4.05 -14.52 -3.57
C ASP A 25 -5.47 -13.91 -3.50
N GLY A 26 -5.88 -13.47 -2.31
CA GLY A 26 -7.18 -12.88 -2.06
C GLY A 26 -7.34 -11.51 -2.71
N ILE A 27 -8.57 -11.16 -3.07
CA ILE A 27 -8.91 -9.90 -3.75
C ILE A 27 -8.45 -8.67 -2.94
N LEU A 28 -8.53 -8.73 -1.61
CA LEU A 28 -8.18 -7.61 -0.74
C LEU A 28 -6.67 -7.45 -0.53
N THR A 29 -5.88 -8.51 -0.73
CA THR A 29 -4.43 -8.50 -0.50
C THR A 29 -3.69 -7.40 -1.27
N PRO A 30 -3.88 -7.22 -2.60
CA PRO A 30 -3.25 -6.11 -3.33
C PRO A 30 -3.76 -4.74 -2.86
N LEU A 31 -5.04 -4.62 -2.50
CA LEU A 31 -5.62 -3.36 -2.01
C LEU A 31 -5.06 -2.95 -0.64
N ILE A 32 -4.91 -3.90 0.27
CA ILE A 32 -4.30 -3.68 1.60
C ILE A 32 -2.84 -3.26 1.44
N LYS A 33 -2.09 -3.89 0.53
CA LYS A 33 -0.71 -3.48 0.22
C LYS A 33 -0.65 -2.05 -0.30
N GLN A 34 -1.50 -1.69 -1.28
CA GLN A 34 -1.54 -0.35 -1.84
C GLN A 34 -1.90 0.71 -0.78
N LEU A 35 -2.89 0.42 0.06
CA LEU A 35 -3.31 1.32 1.14
C LEU A 35 -2.19 1.53 2.17
N THR A 36 -1.55 0.45 2.62
CA THR A 36 -0.50 0.53 3.63
C THR A 36 0.75 1.25 3.11
N GLU A 37 1.15 1.01 1.85
CA GLU A 37 2.24 1.75 1.21
C GLU A 37 1.92 3.25 1.07
N ALA A 38 0.68 3.60 0.71
CA ALA A 38 0.24 4.99 0.64
C ALA A 38 0.26 5.68 2.00
N ALA A 39 -0.25 5.02 3.04
CA ALA A 39 -0.25 5.53 4.41
C ALA A 39 1.18 5.78 4.92
N MET A 40 2.08 4.80 4.79
CA MET A 40 3.50 4.96 5.18
C MET A 40 4.19 6.08 4.40
N GLN A 41 3.88 6.25 3.11
CA GLN A 41 4.47 7.32 2.31
C GLN A 41 3.98 8.70 2.75
N ALA A 42 2.71 8.82 3.15
CA ALA A 42 2.13 10.04 3.69
C ALA A 42 2.75 10.39 5.05
N GLU A 43 2.84 9.42 5.97
CA GLU A 43 3.51 9.58 7.26
C GLU A 43 4.97 10.04 7.10
N LEU A 44 5.70 9.46 6.14
CA LEU A 44 7.08 9.84 5.87
C LEU A 44 7.20 11.27 5.30
N GLU A 45 6.27 11.69 4.45
CA GLU A 45 6.26 13.06 3.90
C GLU A 45 5.90 14.09 4.97
N GLU A 46 4.94 13.77 5.84
CA GLU A 46 4.57 14.58 7.01
C GLU A 46 5.77 14.74 7.95
N HIS A 47 6.43 13.64 8.31
CA HIS A 47 7.61 13.66 9.17
C HIS A 47 8.77 14.49 8.61
N LEU A 48 8.99 14.47 7.29
CA LEU A 48 10.03 15.30 6.64
C LEU A 48 9.62 16.76 6.46
N SER A 49 8.31 17.04 6.50
CA SER A 49 7.78 18.41 6.46
C SER A 49 7.95 19.11 7.81
N ASP A 50 7.94 18.34 8.90
CA ASP A 50 8.27 18.82 10.24
C ASP A 50 9.78 19.13 10.36
N LYS A 51 10.11 20.42 10.57
CA LYS A 51 11.46 20.97 10.41
C LYS A 51 12.36 20.85 11.64
N GLU A 52 12.13 19.90 12.54
CA GLU A 52 12.95 19.81 13.77
C GLU A 52 14.44 19.60 13.48
N GLN A 53 14.78 18.79 12.47
CA GLN A 53 16.15 18.57 12.02
C GLN A 53 16.21 18.28 10.50
N SER A 54 17.28 18.68 9.83
CA SER A 54 17.48 18.41 8.40
C SER A 54 17.65 16.92 8.14
N ASN A 55 16.59 16.26 7.67
CA ASN A 55 16.59 14.84 7.32
C ASN A 55 16.25 14.62 5.82
N ARG A 56 16.75 13.55 5.22
CA ARG A 56 16.55 13.21 3.79
C ARG A 56 16.20 11.73 3.62
N LYS A 57 15.43 11.41 2.59
CA LYS A 57 15.02 10.02 2.27
C LYS A 57 16.25 9.17 1.91
N ASN A 58 16.38 7.99 2.53
CA ASN A 58 17.49 7.04 2.30
C ASN A 58 17.03 5.75 1.59
N GLY A 59 16.33 5.91 0.45
CA GLY A 59 15.83 4.78 -0.34
C GLY A 59 14.61 4.07 0.27
N SER A 60 14.39 2.82 -0.15
CA SER A 60 13.25 1.98 0.25
C SER A 60 13.69 0.54 0.49
N THR A 61 13.03 -0.16 1.41
CA THR A 61 13.28 -1.59 1.68
C THR A 61 12.00 -2.40 1.55
N SER A 62 12.10 -3.65 1.09
CA SER A 62 10.96 -4.56 0.97
C SER A 62 10.78 -5.38 2.25
N LYS A 63 9.53 -5.50 2.73
CA LYS A 63 9.17 -6.38 3.84
C LYS A 63 7.94 -7.20 3.48
N THR A 64 8.02 -8.51 3.66
CA THR A 64 6.87 -9.41 3.53
C THR A 64 6.13 -9.42 4.86
N VAL A 65 4.87 -8.95 4.87
CA VAL A 65 4.04 -8.84 6.06
C VAL A 65 2.95 -9.92 6.02
N LYS A 66 2.70 -10.56 7.16
CA LYS A 66 1.55 -11.45 7.32
C LYS A 66 0.33 -10.61 7.70
N SER A 67 -0.65 -10.56 6.82
CA SER A 67 -1.98 -10.01 7.12
C SER A 67 -2.88 -11.07 7.76
N PRO A 68 -3.98 -10.66 8.42
CA PRO A 68 -5.02 -11.57 8.91
C PRO A 68 -5.58 -12.50 7.83
#